data_AF-A0A6P1ML05-F1
#
_entry.id   AF-A0A6P1ML05-F1
#
_cell.length_a   1.000
_cell.length_b   1.000
_cell.length_c   1.000
_cell.angle_alpha   90.00
_cell.angle_beta   90.00
_cell.angle_gamma   90.00
#
_symmetry.space_group_name_H-M   'P 1'
#
loop_
_entity.id
_entity.type
_entity.pdbx_description
1 polymer ?
#
loop_
_entity_poly.entity_id
_entity_poly.type
_entity_poly.pdbx_seq_one_letter_code
_entity_poly.pdbx_strand_id
1 'polypeptide(L)'
;MKDKELDLILRNALPTDFEPGYELNRKIIQKSREGNMNIKKVRRLSTAAVVCCLILCCSVSAFAAWKFLTPKDVAIEYGDKQLAKAFSSEDAVLMDKSKTYGDYTVTLLGSVSGGDLSDFGTDSSQSSQVSPDKTYAVVAISKTDGTLMPKTSEEEYGKEKFFISPLIQGLNPKDYNIVTMNGGYFDIVENGIMYRMIECDNIELFADRNLYLCVSNTTFYDKDAYNFNGKTGDISVNAKYKGMSLLFDLPLKADKADKKAADKYLKKLESAQSADSKNNSDMSDKKEKNKVDINQIISQWAFISEKKVTPDKDGRIYYSYETKNGSGDGYITEDALFKKDQTGYSKNFWMQEDNHGKIAVLYSKDKNGQITEFVYETNK
;
A
#
# COMPACT_ATOMS: atom_id res chain seq x y z
N MET A 1 38.22 33.38 10.40
CA MET A 1 38.18 32.72 9.08
C MET A 1 37.68 33.73 8.08
N LYS A 2 38.46 34.01 7.03
CA LYS A 2 38.06 34.97 5.98
C LYS A 2 37.08 34.26 5.04
N ASP A 3 36.07 34.95 4.51
CA ASP A 3 35.04 34.37 3.62
C ASP A 3 35.61 33.49 2.49
N LYS A 4 36.80 33.82 1.99
CA LYS A 4 37.52 33.05 0.96
C LYS A 4 37.97 31.66 1.43
N GLU A 5 38.31 31.48 2.69
CA GLU A 5 38.68 30.17 3.26
C GLU A 5 37.46 29.27 3.40
N LEU A 6 36.31 29.84 3.78
CA LEU A 6 35.06 29.10 3.91
C LEU A 6 34.56 28.63 2.53
N ASP A 7 34.66 29.49 1.52
CA ASP A 7 34.27 29.19 0.14
C ASP A 7 35.14 28.09 -0.50
N LEU A 8 36.44 28.08 -0.17
CA LEU A 8 37.38 27.02 -0.57
C LEU A 8 37.07 25.67 0.10
N ILE A 9 36.71 25.69 1.39
CA ILE A 9 36.34 24.48 2.12
C ILE A 9 35.01 23.92 1.58
N LEU A 10 34.03 24.78 1.31
CA LEU A 10 32.75 24.39 0.72
C LEU A 10 32.91 23.79 -0.68
N ARG A 11 33.75 24.41 -1.53
CA ARG A 11 34.04 23.89 -2.87
C ARG A 11 34.78 22.55 -2.86
N ASN A 12 35.65 22.33 -1.88
CA ASN A 12 36.39 21.07 -1.75
C ASN A 12 35.58 19.96 -1.06
N ALA A 13 34.56 20.31 -0.29
CA ALA A 13 33.70 19.35 0.43
C ALA A 13 32.51 18.86 -0.39
N LEU A 14 32.18 19.52 -1.51
CA LEU A 14 31.14 19.09 -2.44
C LEU A 14 31.77 18.22 -3.55
N PRO A 15 31.27 17.00 -3.80
CA PRO A 15 31.75 16.18 -4.92
C PRO A 15 31.54 16.93 -6.24
N THR A 16 32.60 17.10 -7.02
CA THR A 16 32.68 17.96 -8.21
C THR A 16 31.91 17.45 -9.44
N ASP A 17 31.26 16.29 -9.34
CA ASP A 17 30.61 15.65 -10.49
C ASP A 17 29.08 15.61 -10.38
N PHE A 18 28.49 16.29 -9.39
CA PHE A 18 27.04 16.44 -9.32
C PHE A 18 26.58 17.67 -10.11
N GLU A 19 26.43 17.51 -11.42
CA GLU A 19 25.64 18.45 -12.21
C GLU A 19 24.14 18.12 -12.02
N PRO A 20 23.33 19.05 -11.50
CA PRO A 20 21.89 18.88 -11.48
C PRO A 20 21.38 18.67 -12.91
N GLY A 21 20.56 17.64 -13.13
CA GLY A 21 20.02 17.31 -14.44
C GLY A 21 19.42 18.52 -15.15
N TYR A 22 19.62 18.62 -16.46
CA TYR A 22 19.26 19.78 -17.29
C TYR A 22 17.80 20.26 -17.09
N GLU A 23 16.86 19.34 -16.89
CA GLU A 23 15.45 19.64 -16.59
C GLU A 23 15.26 20.34 -15.23
N LEU A 24 16.03 19.96 -14.20
CA LEU A 24 16.00 20.57 -12.89
C LEU A 24 16.53 22.01 -12.95
N ASN A 25 17.63 22.22 -13.69
CA ASN A 25 18.21 23.54 -13.88
C ASN A 25 17.25 24.48 -14.62
N ARG A 26 16.54 23.96 -15.63
CA ARG A 26 15.53 24.72 -16.40
C ARG A 26 14.35 25.13 -15.52
N LYS A 27 13.84 24.22 -14.67
CA LYS A 27 12.74 24.51 -13.73
C LYS A 27 13.13 25.56 -12.69
N ILE A 28 14.36 25.54 -12.18
CA ILE A 28 14.88 26.54 -11.23
C ILE A 28 14.90 27.95 -11.87
N ILE A 29 15.42 28.05 -13.10
CA ILE A 29 15.51 29.33 -13.83
C ILE A 29 14.11 29.87 -14.15
N GLN A 30 13.17 29.00 -14.53
CA GLN A 30 11.81 29.41 -14.86
C GLN A 30 11.08 29.97 -13.62
N LYS A 31 11.17 29.29 -12.48
CA LYS A 31 10.51 29.71 -11.23
C LYS A 31 11.10 30.99 -10.63
N SER A 32 12.41 31.21 -10.83
CA SER A 32 13.12 32.45 -10.49
C SER A 32 12.60 33.67 -11.27
N ARG A 33 12.21 33.47 -12.53
CA ARG A 33 11.66 34.54 -13.40
C ARG A 33 10.19 34.84 -13.11
N GLU A 34 9.43 33.86 -12.64
CA GLU A 34 8.01 34.01 -12.29
C GLU A 34 7.82 34.66 -10.90
N GLY A 35 8.81 34.56 -10.00
CA GLY A 35 8.83 35.19 -8.68
C GLY A 35 9.45 36.58 -8.66
N ASN A 36 8.83 37.55 -9.34
CA ASN A 36 9.28 38.96 -9.30
C ASN A 36 8.90 39.61 -7.94
N MET A 37 9.62 39.28 -6.87
CA MET A 37 9.45 39.93 -5.57
C MET A 37 10.23 41.25 -5.54
N ASN A 38 9.49 42.37 -5.59
CA ASN A 38 9.98 43.69 -5.22
C ASN A 38 10.41 43.70 -3.74
N ILE A 39 11.67 43.36 -3.44
CA ILE A 39 12.23 43.48 -2.10
C ILE A 39 12.60 44.95 -1.87
N LYS A 40 11.79 45.66 -1.07
CA LYS A 40 12.18 46.97 -0.53
C LYS A 40 13.36 46.78 0.44
N LYS A 41 14.44 47.55 0.25
CA LYS A 41 15.63 47.56 1.12
C LYS A 41 15.26 47.89 2.56
N VAL A 42 15.36 46.92 3.46
CA VAL A 42 15.33 47.15 4.91
C VAL A 42 16.77 47.23 5.41
N ARG A 43 17.05 48.21 6.30
CA ARG A 43 18.39 48.58 6.79
C ARG A 43 19.08 47.44 7.55
N ARG A 44 20.42 47.42 7.43
CA ARG A 44 21.37 46.45 7.99
C ARG A 44 21.14 46.18 9.48
N LEU A 45 20.68 44.97 9.79
CA LEU A 45 20.84 44.30 11.08
C LEU A 45 21.64 43.02 10.85
N SER A 46 22.51 42.70 11.82
CA SER A 46 23.58 41.70 11.75
C SER A 46 23.18 40.38 11.09
N THR A 47 23.91 40.00 10.05
CA THR A 47 23.65 38.89 9.12
C THR A 47 23.62 37.50 9.76
N ALA A 48 24.02 37.36 11.03
CA ALA A 48 24.08 36.07 11.72
C ALA A 48 22.73 35.62 12.34
N ALA A 49 21.81 36.54 12.65
CA ALA A 49 20.56 36.19 13.33
C ALA A 49 19.39 35.86 12.38
N VAL A 50 19.44 36.32 11.12
CA VAL A 50 18.35 36.11 10.15
C VAL A 50 18.40 34.71 9.53
N VAL A 51 19.58 34.09 9.40
CA VAL A 51 19.72 32.75 8.82
C VAL A 51 19.13 31.67 9.74
N CYS A 52 19.25 31.80 11.07
CA CYS A 52 18.64 30.86 12.01
C CYS A 52 17.10 30.99 12.07
N CYS A 53 16.55 32.19 11.90
CA CYS A 53 15.09 32.39 11.88
C CYS A 53 14.43 32.00 10.55
N LEU A 54 15.15 32.04 9.42
CA LEU A 54 14.63 31.56 8.13
C LEU A 54 14.51 30.04 8.08
N ILE A 55 15.37 29.29 8.78
CA ILE A 55 15.24 27.82 8.91
C ILE A 55 14.06 27.44 9.83
N LEU A 56 13.67 28.31 10.76
CA LEU A 56 12.56 28.06 11.70
C LEU A 56 11.18 28.50 11.18
N CYS A 57 11.11 29.32 10.12
CA CYS A 57 9.85 29.88 9.63
C CYS A 57 9.48 29.47 8.19
N CYS A 58 10.38 28.78 7.46
CA CYS A 58 9.98 28.07 6.25
C CYS A 58 9.31 26.76 6.68
N SER A 59 7.99 26.77 6.71
CA SER A 59 7.14 25.58 6.86
C SER A 59 7.76 24.38 6.14
N VAL A 60 8.01 23.29 6.86
CA VAL A 60 8.60 22.03 6.36
C VAL A 60 7.91 21.53 5.07
N SER A 61 6.65 21.91 4.87
CA SER A 61 5.83 21.64 3.68
C SER A 61 6.33 22.26 2.36
N ALA A 62 7.15 23.33 2.37
CA ALA A 62 7.66 23.91 1.13
C ALA A 62 8.92 23.19 0.61
N PHE A 63 9.68 22.57 1.52
CA PHE A 63 10.90 21.82 1.18
C PHE A 63 10.58 20.41 0.69
N ALA A 64 9.51 19.79 1.21
CA ALA A 64 9.09 18.45 0.81
C ALA A 64 8.48 18.38 -0.62
N ALA A 65 7.80 19.44 -1.07
CA ALA A 65 7.28 19.55 -2.45
C ALA A 65 8.35 19.49 -3.58
N TRP A 66 9.64 19.59 -3.26
CA TRP A 66 10.75 19.38 -4.22
C TRP A 66 11.44 18.03 -4.09
N LYS A 67 11.19 17.28 -3.00
CA LYS A 67 11.85 16.01 -2.70
C LYS A 67 11.07 14.80 -3.23
N PHE A 68 9.75 14.89 -3.29
CA PHE A 68 8.89 13.76 -3.63
C PHE A 68 8.40 13.80 -5.08
N LEU A 69 8.21 12.62 -5.68
CA LEU A 69 7.33 12.45 -6.83
C LEU A 69 5.94 12.96 -6.45
N THR A 70 5.27 13.63 -7.39
CA THR A 70 3.85 13.97 -7.18
C THR A 70 2.98 12.72 -7.31
N PRO A 71 1.76 12.67 -6.74
CA PRO A 71 0.84 11.55 -6.96
C PRO A 71 0.61 11.24 -8.45
N LYS A 72 0.59 12.28 -9.29
CA LYS A 72 0.55 12.16 -10.75
C LYS A 72 1.76 11.38 -11.28
N ASP A 73 2.97 11.74 -10.86
CA ASP A 73 4.19 11.10 -11.34
C ASP A 73 4.26 9.64 -10.89
N VAL A 74 3.80 9.33 -9.66
CA VAL A 74 3.67 7.94 -9.19
C VAL A 74 2.70 7.13 -10.07
N ALA A 75 1.57 7.72 -10.47
CA ALA A 75 0.65 7.08 -11.40
C ALA A 75 1.26 6.90 -12.82
N ILE A 76 2.12 7.81 -13.27
CA ILE A 76 2.87 7.65 -14.53
C ILE A 76 3.84 6.47 -14.43
N GLU A 77 4.57 6.33 -13.32
CA GLU A 77 5.45 5.18 -13.08
C GLU A 77 4.68 3.86 -12.98
N TYR A 78 3.44 3.91 -12.48
CA TYR A 78 2.51 2.78 -12.52
C TYR A 78 2.04 2.43 -13.95
N GLY A 79 2.26 3.32 -14.92
CA GLY A 79 1.83 3.16 -16.31
C GLY A 79 0.37 3.58 -16.57
N ASP A 80 -0.28 4.21 -15.60
CA ASP A 80 -1.70 4.59 -15.66
C ASP A 80 -1.86 6.09 -15.96
N LYS A 81 -2.15 6.40 -17.22
CA LYS A 81 -2.21 7.78 -17.71
C LYS A 81 -3.52 8.44 -17.30
N GLN A 82 -4.61 7.68 -17.22
CA GLN A 82 -5.89 8.18 -16.74
C GLN A 82 -5.81 8.53 -15.25
N LEU A 83 -5.15 7.70 -14.44
CA LEU A 83 -4.96 7.98 -13.02
C LEU A 83 -4.05 9.18 -12.80
N ALA A 84 -3.01 9.32 -13.61
CA ALA A 84 -2.19 10.54 -13.61
C ALA A 84 -3.01 11.80 -13.94
N LYS A 85 -3.96 11.73 -14.88
CA LYS A 85 -4.89 12.84 -15.15
C LYS A 85 -5.84 13.09 -13.98
N ALA A 86 -6.34 12.04 -13.33
CA ALA A 86 -7.20 12.15 -12.16
C ALA A 86 -6.49 12.88 -11.02
N PHE A 87 -5.21 12.55 -10.73
CA PHE A 87 -4.39 13.28 -9.76
C PHE A 87 -4.05 14.74 -10.15
N SER A 88 -4.28 15.12 -11.40
CA SER A 88 -4.16 16.50 -11.88
C SER A 88 -5.50 17.25 -11.94
N SER A 89 -6.60 16.57 -11.62
CA SER A 89 -7.95 17.12 -11.70
C SER A 89 -8.32 17.89 -10.42
N GLU A 90 -9.42 18.62 -10.48
CA GLU A 90 -9.98 19.30 -9.30
C GLU A 90 -10.47 18.33 -8.22
N ASP A 91 -10.69 17.07 -8.55
CA ASP A 91 -11.12 16.02 -7.62
C ASP A 91 -9.99 15.44 -6.78
N ALA A 92 -8.74 15.69 -7.16
CA ALA A 92 -7.59 15.32 -6.36
C ALA A 92 -7.39 16.30 -5.21
N VAL A 93 -7.19 15.77 -4.01
CA VAL A 93 -6.78 16.54 -2.85
C VAL A 93 -5.31 16.25 -2.58
N LEU A 94 -4.45 17.15 -3.04
CA LEU A 94 -3.01 17.07 -2.82
C LEU A 94 -2.62 17.64 -1.46
N MET A 95 -1.65 17.02 -0.79
CA MET A 95 -1.13 17.52 0.47
C MET A 95 0.33 17.14 0.65
N ASP A 96 0.93 17.66 1.72
CA ASP A 96 2.30 17.33 2.11
C ASP A 96 2.34 17.26 3.64
N LYS A 97 1.74 16.19 4.16
CA LYS A 97 1.63 15.96 5.60
C LYS A 97 2.52 14.82 6.00
N SER A 98 3.57 15.14 6.74
CA SER A 98 4.53 14.15 7.24
C SER A 98 4.30 13.80 8.70
N LYS A 99 4.54 12.53 9.04
CA LYS A 99 4.69 12.03 10.41
C LYS A 99 5.89 11.10 10.47
N THR A 100 6.54 11.05 11.62
CA THR A 100 7.77 10.26 11.83
C THR A 100 7.53 9.22 12.92
N TYR A 101 8.04 8.01 12.72
CA TYR A 101 8.08 6.96 13.73
C TYR A 101 9.37 6.14 13.56
N GLY A 102 10.15 6.02 14.64
CA GLY A 102 11.45 5.35 14.60
C GLY A 102 12.32 5.92 13.48
N ASP A 103 12.85 5.04 12.65
CA ASP A 103 13.76 5.39 11.56
C ASP A 103 13.05 5.85 10.29
N TYR A 104 11.72 6.02 10.31
CA TYR A 104 10.93 6.31 9.11
C TYR A 104 10.18 7.64 9.22
N THR A 105 10.18 8.38 8.13
CA THR A 105 9.29 9.52 7.89
C THR A 105 8.35 9.18 6.75
N VAL A 106 7.05 9.24 7.04
CA VAL A 106 5.95 8.95 6.12
C VAL A 106 5.23 10.25 5.78
N THR A 107 5.06 10.53 4.50
CA THR A 107 4.37 11.72 3.99
C THR A 107 3.16 11.29 3.17
N LEU A 108 1.97 11.74 3.55
CA LEU A 108 0.78 11.64 2.70
C LEU A 108 0.85 12.75 1.64
N LEU A 109 0.88 12.35 0.36
CA LEU A 109 1.07 13.23 -0.79
C LEU A 109 -0.24 13.64 -1.45
N GLY A 110 -1.28 12.82 -1.35
CA GLY A 110 -2.57 13.13 -1.93
C GLY A 110 -3.49 11.94 -2.05
N SER A 111 -4.75 12.23 -2.34
CA SER A 111 -5.79 11.25 -2.66
C SER A 111 -6.72 11.75 -3.75
N VAL A 112 -7.35 10.82 -4.45
CA VAL A 112 -8.40 11.10 -5.43
C VAL A 112 -9.46 10.00 -5.33
N SER A 113 -10.72 10.36 -5.54
CA SER A 113 -11.84 9.41 -5.51
C SER A 113 -12.87 9.75 -6.56
N GLY A 114 -13.58 8.74 -7.03
CA GLY A 114 -14.58 8.86 -8.09
C GLY A 114 -14.51 7.72 -9.09
N GLY A 115 -15.33 7.81 -10.13
CA GLY A 115 -15.40 6.87 -11.24
C GLY A 115 -14.39 7.14 -12.33
N ASP A 116 -14.12 6.12 -13.15
CA ASP A 116 -13.29 6.18 -14.35
C ASP A 116 -11.93 6.85 -14.09
N LEU A 117 -11.29 6.50 -12.98
CA LEU A 117 -10.00 7.07 -12.58
C LEU A 117 -8.81 6.38 -13.24
N SER A 118 -8.95 5.13 -13.70
CA SER A 118 -7.81 4.29 -14.12
C SER A 118 -8.00 3.71 -15.52
N ASP A 119 -6.91 3.65 -16.29
CA ASP A 119 -6.84 2.96 -17.59
C ASP A 119 -6.96 1.43 -17.39
N PHE A 120 -6.60 0.94 -16.20
CA PHE A 120 -6.75 -0.45 -15.81
C PHE A 120 -8.19 -0.66 -15.33
N GLY A 121 -9.07 -0.91 -16.30
CA GLY A 121 -10.46 -1.23 -15.99
C GLY A 121 -10.55 -2.40 -15.01
N THR A 122 -11.49 -2.32 -14.07
CA THR A 122 -11.95 -3.51 -13.35
C THR A 122 -12.54 -4.47 -14.38
N ASP A 123 -11.79 -5.49 -14.79
CA ASP A 123 -12.32 -6.55 -15.64
C ASP A 123 -13.46 -7.24 -14.87
N SER A 124 -14.68 -6.80 -15.17
CA SER A 124 -15.91 -7.22 -14.53
C SER A 124 -16.35 -8.59 -15.06
N SER A 125 -15.43 -9.57 -15.04
CA SER A 125 -15.71 -10.96 -15.44
C SER A 125 -15.99 -11.89 -14.26
N GLN A 126 -15.92 -11.42 -13.00
CA GLN A 126 -16.18 -12.25 -11.81
C GLN A 126 -17.06 -11.62 -10.71
N SER A 127 -17.57 -10.39 -10.86
CA SER A 127 -18.63 -9.93 -9.96
C SER A 127 -19.61 -8.99 -10.64
N SER A 128 -20.85 -9.45 -10.75
CA SER A 128 -21.96 -8.59 -11.09
C SER A 128 -22.14 -7.55 -9.98
N GLN A 129 -22.03 -6.28 -10.34
CA GLN A 129 -22.45 -5.09 -9.58
C GLN A 129 -21.63 -4.74 -8.31
N VAL A 130 -20.72 -3.77 -8.42
CA VAL A 130 -20.71 -2.45 -7.74
C VAL A 130 -19.67 -1.56 -8.43
N SER A 131 -20.04 -0.29 -8.59
CA SER A 131 -19.41 0.90 -9.21
C SER A 131 -17.92 0.84 -9.61
N PRO A 132 -17.55 1.36 -10.81
CA PRO A 132 -16.15 1.59 -11.20
C PRO A 132 -15.44 2.64 -10.33
N ASP A 133 -16.15 3.23 -9.36
CA ASP A 133 -15.58 4.24 -8.48
C ASP A 133 -14.59 3.64 -7.49
N LYS A 134 -13.41 4.24 -7.42
CA LYS A 134 -12.32 3.84 -6.55
C LYS A 134 -11.79 5.04 -5.76
N THR A 135 -11.09 4.75 -4.68
CA THR A 135 -10.30 5.72 -3.94
C THR A 135 -8.83 5.34 -4.02
N TYR A 136 -8.00 6.28 -4.46
CA TYR A 136 -6.55 6.16 -4.48
C TYR A 136 -5.92 7.12 -3.46
N ALA A 137 -4.86 6.69 -2.78
CA ALA A 137 -4.04 7.56 -1.93
C ALA A 137 -2.56 7.21 -2.08
N VAL A 138 -1.70 8.23 -2.11
CA VAL A 138 -0.26 8.08 -2.31
C VAL A 138 0.48 8.55 -1.07
N VAL A 139 1.36 7.68 -0.55
CA VAL A 139 2.33 8.04 0.49
C VAL A 139 3.76 7.89 -0.02
N ALA A 140 4.64 8.73 0.50
CA ALA A 140 6.09 8.55 0.42
C ALA A 140 6.64 8.11 1.77
N ILE A 141 7.55 7.14 1.76
CA ILE A 141 8.21 6.58 2.93
C ILE A 141 9.71 6.71 2.71
N SER A 142 10.39 7.37 3.64
CA SER A 142 11.84 7.59 3.61
C SER A 142 12.45 7.31 4.96
N LYS A 143 13.74 6.97 5.00
CA LYS A 143 14.47 6.89 6.26
C LYS A 143 14.74 8.29 6.81
N THR A 144 14.52 8.46 8.10
CA THR A 144 14.65 9.75 8.80
C THR A 144 16.10 10.25 8.81
N ASP A 145 17.08 9.34 8.78
CA ASP A 145 18.51 9.66 8.73
C ASP A 145 19.00 10.01 7.31
N GLY A 146 18.14 9.93 6.29
CA GLY A 146 18.47 10.22 4.90
C GLY A 146 19.11 9.05 4.14
N THR A 147 19.26 7.88 4.77
CA THR A 147 19.63 6.66 4.04
C THR A 147 18.56 6.28 3.02
N LEU A 148 18.97 5.59 1.96
CA LEU A 148 18.06 5.24 0.86
C LEU A 148 17.20 4.04 1.26
N MET A 149 15.91 4.08 0.92
CA MET A 149 15.07 2.89 0.92
C MET A 149 15.65 1.86 -0.05
N PRO A 150 15.61 0.55 0.30
CA PRO A 150 16.17 -0.50 -0.54
C PRO A 150 15.41 -0.59 -1.86
N LYS A 151 16.14 -0.83 -2.95
CA LYS A 151 15.51 -1.01 -4.28
C LYS A 151 14.84 -2.36 -4.38
N THR A 152 13.85 -2.51 -5.26
CA THR A 152 13.14 -3.78 -5.52
C THR A 152 14.05 -4.94 -5.91
N SER A 153 15.24 -4.66 -6.44
CA SER A 153 16.28 -5.65 -6.79
C SER A 153 17.18 -6.08 -5.62
N GLU A 154 17.06 -5.46 -4.45
CA GLU A 154 17.92 -5.70 -3.29
C GLU A 154 17.26 -6.65 -2.28
N GLU A 155 18.03 -7.53 -1.64
CA GLU A 155 17.50 -8.51 -0.66
C GLU A 155 16.84 -7.86 0.56
N GLU A 156 17.20 -6.62 0.89
CA GLU A 156 16.60 -5.85 1.98
C GLU A 156 15.18 -5.33 1.63
N TYR A 157 14.79 -5.38 0.35
CA TYR A 157 13.46 -4.97 -0.09
C TYR A 157 12.38 -5.85 0.55
N GLY A 158 11.34 -5.19 1.06
CA GLY A 158 10.19 -5.87 1.64
C GLY A 158 10.46 -6.58 2.97
N LYS A 159 11.65 -6.48 3.58
CA LYS A 159 11.88 -6.98 4.95
C LYS A 159 11.05 -6.20 5.97
N GLU A 160 11.06 -4.86 5.87
CA GLU A 160 10.11 -4.03 6.58
C GLU A 160 8.76 -4.09 5.86
N LYS A 161 7.69 -4.39 6.59
CA LYS A 161 6.32 -4.41 6.07
C LYS A 161 5.66 -3.08 6.37
N PHE A 162 4.81 -2.61 5.46
CA PHE A 162 3.96 -1.45 5.69
C PHE A 162 2.51 -1.80 5.37
N PHE A 163 1.64 -1.66 6.35
CA PHE A 163 0.19 -1.75 6.14
C PHE A 163 -0.37 -0.34 6.09
N ILE A 164 -1.02 -0.02 4.97
CA ILE A 164 -1.61 1.29 4.71
C ILE A 164 -3.07 1.07 4.36
N SER A 165 -3.97 1.70 5.11
CA SER A 165 -5.40 1.52 4.93
C SER A 165 -6.16 2.81 5.18
N PRO A 166 -7.20 3.12 4.37
CA PRO A 166 -8.19 4.08 4.78
C PRO A 166 -9.00 3.51 5.95
N LEU A 167 -9.34 4.37 6.91
CA LEU A 167 -10.23 4.08 8.03
C LEU A 167 -11.34 5.13 8.08
N ILE A 168 -12.54 4.73 8.52
CA ILE A 168 -13.74 5.56 8.47
C ILE A 168 -14.30 5.69 9.88
N GLN A 169 -14.51 6.92 10.36
CA GLN A 169 -15.15 7.14 11.67
C GLN A 169 -16.52 6.45 11.74
N GLY A 170 -16.79 5.83 12.89
CA GLY A 170 -18.01 5.06 13.13
C GLY A 170 -17.96 3.62 12.61
N LEU A 171 -16.94 3.24 11.83
CA LEU A 171 -16.73 1.87 11.38
C LEU A 171 -15.51 1.27 12.09
N ASN A 172 -15.68 0.07 12.66
CA ASN A 172 -14.60 -0.60 13.35
C ASN A 172 -13.51 -1.04 12.35
N PRO A 173 -12.26 -0.56 12.46
CA PRO A 173 -11.19 -0.90 11.52
C PRO A 173 -10.87 -2.40 11.39
N LYS A 174 -11.21 -3.20 12.41
CA LYS A 174 -11.07 -4.66 12.36
C LYS A 174 -11.95 -5.27 11.26
N ASP A 175 -13.12 -4.69 11.06
CA ASP A 175 -14.16 -5.21 10.17
C ASP A 175 -14.21 -4.42 8.85
N TYR A 176 -13.70 -3.18 8.86
CA TYR A 176 -13.69 -2.26 7.73
C TYR A 176 -12.31 -1.62 7.55
N ASN A 177 -11.52 -2.21 6.66
CA ASN A 177 -10.21 -1.72 6.23
C ASN A 177 -9.98 -2.06 4.74
N ILE A 178 -8.83 -1.67 4.19
CA ILE A 178 -8.46 -1.85 2.79
C ILE A 178 -8.69 -3.28 2.28
N VAL A 179 -8.44 -4.31 3.11
CA VAL A 179 -8.61 -5.72 2.73
C VAL A 179 -10.08 -6.04 2.46
N THR A 180 -10.97 -5.56 3.34
CA THR A 180 -12.42 -5.79 3.21
C THR A 180 -13.08 -4.88 2.17
N MET A 181 -12.41 -3.79 1.78
CA MET A 181 -12.90 -2.81 0.82
C MET A 181 -12.29 -3.01 -0.58
N ASN A 182 -12.02 -4.28 -0.96
CA ASN A 182 -11.44 -4.65 -2.26
C ASN A 182 -10.22 -3.81 -2.64
N GLY A 183 -9.33 -3.61 -1.67
CA GLY A 183 -8.16 -2.77 -1.83
C GLY A 183 -6.87 -3.53 -2.04
N GLY A 184 -5.93 -2.82 -2.65
CA GLY A 184 -4.60 -3.28 -2.99
C GLY A 184 -3.61 -2.12 -2.96
N TYR A 185 -2.37 -2.38 -3.34
CA TYR A 185 -1.39 -1.32 -3.48
C TYR A 185 -0.40 -1.62 -4.61
N PHE A 186 0.16 -0.54 -5.14
CA PHE A 186 1.36 -0.52 -5.96
C PHE A 186 2.48 0.18 -5.19
N ASP A 187 3.72 -0.29 -5.32
CA ASP A 187 4.88 0.38 -4.78
C ASP A 187 6.08 0.42 -5.72
N ILE A 188 6.86 1.49 -5.57
CA ILE A 188 8.12 1.73 -6.27
C ILE A 188 9.11 2.38 -5.33
N VAL A 189 10.40 2.24 -5.63
CA VAL A 189 11.45 2.97 -4.93
C VAL A 189 12.21 3.82 -5.94
N GLU A 190 12.03 5.13 -5.82
CA GLU A 190 12.61 6.11 -6.75
C GLU A 190 13.42 7.14 -5.96
N ASN A 191 14.67 7.36 -6.37
CA ASN A 191 15.64 8.21 -5.66
C ASN A 191 15.78 7.89 -4.16
N GLY A 192 15.69 6.59 -3.81
CA GLY A 192 15.80 6.10 -2.43
C GLY A 192 14.60 6.41 -1.54
N ILE A 193 13.45 6.76 -2.13
CA ILE A 193 12.18 6.96 -1.42
C ILE A 193 11.20 5.91 -1.92
N MET A 194 10.55 5.21 -1.00
CA MET A 194 9.49 4.26 -1.34
C MET A 194 8.18 5.03 -1.49
N TYR A 195 7.50 4.87 -2.62
CA TYR A 195 6.16 5.37 -2.84
C TYR A 195 5.19 4.21 -2.77
N ARG A 196 4.11 4.37 -2.02
CA ARG A 196 3.03 3.39 -1.96
C ARG A 196 1.74 4.08 -2.35
N MET A 197 1.15 3.63 -3.45
CA MET A 197 -0.16 4.04 -3.92
C MET A 197 -1.15 2.93 -3.56
N ILE A 198 -2.05 3.20 -2.64
CA ILE A 198 -3.13 2.29 -2.31
C ILE A 198 -4.32 2.55 -3.22
N GLU A 199 -5.11 1.51 -3.46
CA GLU A 199 -6.44 1.59 -4.05
C GLU A 199 -7.44 0.81 -3.21
N CYS A 200 -8.70 1.24 -3.21
CA CYS A 200 -9.82 0.50 -2.62
C CYS A 200 -11.13 0.96 -3.26
N ASP A 201 -12.22 0.27 -2.94
CA ASP A 201 -13.57 0.75 -3.25
C ASP A 201 -13.76 2.20 -2.80
N ASN A 202 -14.63 2.93 -3.51
CA ASN A 202 -14.88 4.34 -3.22
C ASN A 202 -15.33 4.56 -1.77
N ILE A 203 -14.52 5.29 -1.00
CA ILE A 203 -14.85 5.70 0.37
C ILE A 203 -15.30 7.16 0.47
N GLU A 204 -15.31 7.90 -0.64
CA GLU A 204 -15.78 9.30 -0.69
C GLU A 204 -17.26 9.43 -0.33
N LEU A 205 -18.03 8.36 -0.53
CA LEU A 205 -19.42 8.27 -0.08
C LEU A 205 -19.58 8.39 1.45
N PHE A 206 -18.50 8.23 2.23
CA PHE A 206 -18.43 8.46 3.68
C PHE A 206 -17.81 9.82 4.06
N ALA A 207 -17.67 10.76 3.12
CA ALA A 207 -17.01 12.05 3.39
C ALA A 207 -17.82 12.99 4.31
N ASP A 208 -19.00 12.56 4.79
CA ASP A 208 -19.75 13.19 5.89
C ASP A 208 -19.18 12.83 7.29
N ARG A 209 -18.16 11.96 7.33
CA ARG A 209 -17.48 11.50 8.53
C ARG A 209 -16.00 11.87 8.49
N ASN A 210 -15.32 11.78 9.62
CA ASN A 210 -13.86 11.84 9.61
C ASN A 210 -13.29 10.59 8.92
N LEU A 211 -12.47 10.83 7.90
CA LEU A 211 -11.75 9.80 7.17
C LEU A 211 -10.27 9.88 7.54
N TYR A 212 -9.65 8.72 7.71
CA TYR A 212 -8.26 8.62 8.12
C TYR A 212 -7.48 7.72 7.17
N LEU A 213 -6.16 7.90 7.15
CA LEU A 213 -5.22 6.95 6.56
C LEU A 213 -4.29 6.46 7.65
N CYS A 214 -4.33 5.16 7.93
CA CYS A 214 -3.43 4.55 8.90
C CYS A 214 -2.18 3.99 8.23
N VAL A 215 -1.04 4.05 8.90
CA VAL A 215 0.22 3.45 8.46
C VAL A 215 0.87 2.73 9.64
N SER A 216 1.02 1.41 9.54
CA SER A 216 1.72 0.58 10.53
C SER A 216 2.79 -0.28 9.87
N ASN A 217 3.73 -0.79 10.67
CA ASN A 217 4.81 -1.64 10.18
C ASN A 217 4.46 -3.14 10.30
N THR A 218 3.24 -3.47 9.94
CA THR A 218 2.66 -4.82 9.98
C THR A 218 2.26 -5.25 8.58
N THR A 219 1.98 -6.55 8.38
CA THR A 219 1.45 -7.04 7.10
C THR A 219 -0.04 -6.76 6.94
N PHE A 220 -0.80 -6.85 8.03
CA PHE A 220 -2.25 -6.65 8.07
C PHE A 220 -2.62 -5.66 9.16
N TYR A 221 -3.90 -5.28 9.20
CA TYR A 221 -4.43 -4.42 10.27
C TYR A 221 -4.16 -5.03 11.65
N ASP A 222 -3.49 -4.26 12.49
CA ASP A 222 -3.22 -4.62 13.88
C ASP A 222 -4.19 -3.88 14.81
N LYS A 223 -5.08 -4.64 15.46
CA LYS A 223 -6.06 -4.11 16.41
C LYS A 223 -5.42 -3.43 17.62
N ASP A 224 -4.16 -3.73 17.93
CA ASP A 224 -3.47 -3.17 19.09
C ASP A 224 -2.75 -1.85 18.72
N ALA A 225 -2.61 -1.53 17.42
CA ALA A 225 -2.00 -0.29 16.95
C ALA A 225 -2.91 0.94 17.07
N TYR A 226 -4.24 0.77 17.01
CA TYR A 226 -5.21 1.86 17.01
C TYR A 226 -6.35 1.60 18.01
N ASN A 227 -6.79 2.66 18.68
CA ASN A 227 -7.96 2.63 19.54
C ASN A 227 -9.20 3.00 18.74
N PHE A 228 -10.23 2.16 18.80
CA PHE A 228 -11.56 2.47 18.28
C PHE A 228 -12.55 2.68 19.42
N ASN A 229 -13.19 3.84 19.46
CA ASN A 229 -14.26 4.11 20.42
C ASN A 229 -15.61 3.69 19.84
N GLY A 230 -16.12 2.53 20.25
CA GLY A 230 -17.41 2.02 19.75
C GLY A 230 -18.63 2.88 20.08
N LYS A 231 -18.52 3.89 20.95
CA LYS A 231 -19.62 4.83 21.25
C LYS A 231 -19.62 6.04 20.34
N THR A 232 -18.45 6.64 20.10
CA THR A 232 -18.32 7.88 19.29
C THR A 232 -17.95 7.59 17.84
N GLY A 233 -17.40 6.41 17.56
CA GLY A 233 -16.83 6.05 16.27
C GLY A 233 -15.42 6.57 16.05
N ASP A 234 -14.83 7.26 17.02
CA ASP A 234 -13.50 7.87 16.86
C ASP A 234 -12.39 6.82 16.80
N ILE A 235 -11.41 7.11 15.97
CA ILE A 235 -10.21 6.30 15.78
C ILE A 235 -9.01 7.15 16.18
N SER A 236 -8.11 6.59 16.98
CA SER A 236 -6.89 7.27 17.43
C SER A 236 -5.72 6.31 17.52
N VAL A 237 -4.50 6.83 17.47
CA VAL A 237 -3.28 6.05 17.69
C VAL A 237 -3.26 5.49 19.12
N ASN A 238 -2.86 4.23 19.27
CA ASN A 238 -2.60 3.66 20.59
C ASN A 238 -1.18 4.04 21.06
N ALA A 239 -1.08 5.02 21.95
CA ALA A 239 0.21 5.50 22.49
C ALA A 239 1.03 4.43 23.25
N LYS A 240 0.41 3.30 23.63
CA LYS A 240 1.12 2.17 24.29
C LYS A 240 1.67 1.14 23.31
N TYR A 241 1.31 1.25 22.03
CA TYR A 241 1.78 0.34 20.99
C TYR A 241 3.27 0.60 20.72
N LYS A 242 4.05 -0.49 20.55
CA LYS A 242 5.51 -0.42 20.38
C LYS A 242 5.97 -0.48 18.92
N GLY A 243 5.04 -0.65 17.97
CA GLY A 243 5.31 -0.57 16.53
C GLY A 243 4.87 0.75 15.94
N MET A 244 5.08 0.91 14.62
CA MET A 244 4.61 2.08 13.90
C MET A 244 3.08 2.12 13.94
N SER A 245 2.54 3.23 14.42
CA SER A 245 1.11 3.53 14.39
C SER A 245 0.93 5.01 14.07
N LEU A 246 0.83 5.32 12.79
CA LEU A 246 0.60 6.66 12.28
C LEU A 246 -0.84 6.76 11.78
N LEU A 247 -1.49 7.87 12.09
CA LEU A 247 -2.85 8.16 11.63
C LEU A 247 -2.87 9.57 11.04
N PHE A 248 -3.20 9.67 9.75
CA PHE A 248 -3.40 10.92 9.04
C PHE A 248 -4.88 11.17 8.86
N ASP A 249 -5.29 12.43 8.81
CA ASP A 249 -6.59 12.77 8.23
C ASP A 249 -6.48 12.53 6.72
N LEU A 250 -7.44 11.81 6.14
CA LEU A 250 -7.51 11.54 4.72
C LEU A 250 -8.53 12.49 4.09
N PRO A 251 -8.11 13.62 3.52
CA PRO A 251 -9.03 14.60 2.97
C PRO A 251 -9.59 14.10 1.64
N LEU A 252 -10.91 13.92 1.63
CA LEU A 252 -11.71 13.77 0.41
C LEU A 252 -12.72 14.93 0.35
N LYS A 253 -13.38 15.07 -0.80
CA LYS A 253 -14.37 16.12 -1.00
C LYS A 253 -15.65 15.82 -0.21
N ALA A 254 -15.88 16.60 0.84
CA ALA A 254 -17.02 16.41 1.76
C ALA A 254 -18.40 16.55 1.07
N ASP A 255 -18.50 17.33 0.00
CA ASP A 255 -19.74 17.52 -0.78
C ASP A 255 -20.12 16.30 -1.63
N LYS A 256 -19.24 15.29 -1.73
CA LYS A 256 -19.50 14.03 -2.44
C LYS A 256 -19.95 12.88 -1.51
N ALA A 257 -20.19 13.16 -0.23
CA ALA A 257 -20.77 12.18 0.68
C ALA A 257 -22.19 11.75 0.25
N ASP A 258 -22.48 10.46 0.31
CA ASP A 258 -23.82 9.90 0.03
C ASP A 258 -24.15 8.83 1.06
N LYS A 259 -24.90 9.24 2.09
CA LYS A 259 -25.33 8.36 3.18
C LYS A 259 -26.15 7.16 2.70
N LYS A 260 -26.98 7.32 1.67
CA LYS A 260 -27.83 6.22 1.16
C LYS A 260 -26.97 5.21 0.41
N ALA A 261 -26.00 5.67 -0.38
CA ALA A 261 -25.01 4.81 -1.01
C ALA A 261 -24.13 4.10 0.04
N ALA A 262 -23.72 4.81 1.09
CA ALA A 262 -22.97 4.26 2.22
C ALA A 262 -23.70 3.13 2.93
N ASP A 263 -24.96 3.34 3.32
CA ASP A 263 -25.76 2.30 3.98
C ASP A 263 -25.96 1.07 3.08
N LYS A 264 -26.09 1.29 1.76
CA LYS A 264 -26.18 0.19 0.79
C LYS A 264 -24.86 -0.57 0.67
N TYR A 265 -23.74 0.15 0.63
CA TYR A 265 -22.40 -0.43 0.55
C TYR A 265 -22.07 -1.27 1.79
N LEU A 266 -22.33 -0.75 2.99
CA LEU A 266 -22.12 -1.48 4.25
C LEU A 266 -22.94 -2.78 4.32
N LYS A 267 -24.22 -2.74 3.95
CA LYS A 267 -25.05 -3.95 3.88
C LYS A 267 -24.50 -4.99 2.92
N LYS A 268 -23.87 -4.56 1.82
CA LYS A 268 -23.22 -5.48 0.87
C LYS A 268 -21.98 -6.12 1.50
N LEU A 269 -21.12 -5.34 2.17
CA LEU A 269 -19.95 -5.87 2.88
C LEU A 269 -20.34 -6.87 3.97
N GLU A 270 -21.32 -6.51 4.81
CA GLU A 270 -21.83 -7.39 5.87
C GLU A 270 -22.41 -8.69 5.30
N SER A 271 -23.13 -8.61 4.18
CA SER A 271 -23.69 -9.78 3.50
C SER A 271 -22.59 -10.68 2.93
N ALA A 272 -21.53 -10.11 2.34
CA ALA A 272 -20.38 -10.86 1.84
C ALA A 272 -19.63 -11.55 2.99
N GLN A 273 -19.33 -10.81 4.07
CA GLN A 273 -18.69 -11.34 5.27
C GLN A 273 -19.54 -12.43 5.95
N SER A 274 -20.87 -12.26 5.97
CA SER A 274 -21.80 -13.26 6.50
C SER A 274 -21.92 -14.48 5.59
N ALA A 275 -21.82 -14.31 4.28
CA ALA A 275 -21.80 -15.42 3.32
C ALA A 275 -20.50 -16.22 3.45
N ASP A 276 -19.36 -15.57 3.67
CA ASP A 276 -18.09 -16.24 3.96
C ASP A 276 -18.12 -16.94 5.33
N SER A 277 -18.75 -16.32 6.34
CA SER A 277 -18.92 -16.90 7.68
C SER A 277 -19.90 -18.07 7.69
N LYS A 278 -21.01 -18.00 6.93
CA LYS A 278 -21.97 -19.11 6.76
C LYS A 278 -21.40 -20.22 5.88
N ASN A 279 -20.58 -19.88 4.88
CA ASN A 279 -19.81 -20.88 4.16
C ASN A 279 -18.81 -21.58 5.09
N ASN A 280 -18.28 -20.93 6.12
CA ASN A 280 -17.43 -21.59 7.13
C ASN A 280 -18.21 -22.44 8.16
N SER A 281 -19.52 -22.27 8.32
CA SER A 281 -20.36 -23.14 9.16
C SER A 281 -21.17 -24.19 8.38
N ASP A 282 -21.21 -24.10 7.05
CA ASP A 282 -21.97 -24.99 6.14
C ASP A 282 -21.08 -25.49 4.97
N MET A 283 -19.76 -25.55 5.18
CA MET A 283 -18.74 -26.06 4.23
C MET A 283 -18.80 -27.60 4.04
N SER A 284 -19.97 -28.21 4.23
CA SER A 284 -20.22 -29.58 3.78
C SER A 284 -20.91 -29.66 2.42
N ASP A 285 -21.72 -28.69 1.98
CA ASP A 285 -22.45 -28.86 0.71
C ASP A 285 -22.75 -27.53 0.00
N LYS A 286 -22.07 -27.32 -1.15
CA LYS A 286 -22.36 -26.40 -2.28
C LYS A 286 -21.29 -25.33 -2.58
N LYS A 287 -20.17 -25.77 -3.15
CA LYS A 287 -19.48 -25.07 -4.26
C LYS A 287 -19.22 -26.06 -5.41
N GLU A 288 -20.29 -26.48 -6.08
CA GLU A 288 -20.20 -27.04 -7.43
C GLU A 288 -20.35 -25.89 -8.42
N LYS A 289 -19.22 -25.36 -8.88
CA LYS A 289 -19.01 -24.83 -10.23
C LYS A 289 -17.52 -24.54 -10.40
N ASN A 290 -16.87 -25.40 -11.19
CA ASN A 290 -15.48 -25.37 -11.66
C ASN A 290 -14.36 -25.65 -10.63
N LYS A 291 -14.37 -26.82 -9.99
CA LYS A 291 -13.17 -27.34 -9.32
C LYS A 291 -12.36 -28.17 -10.32
N VAL A 292 -11.15 -27.73 -10.68
CA VAL A 292 -10.16 -28.58 -11.37
C VAL A 292 -9.86 -29.77 -10.45
N ASP A 293 -9.94 -31.00 -10.95
CA ASP A 293 -9.66 -32.20 -10.15
C ASP A 293 -8.15 -32.25 -9.84
N ILE A 294 -7.80 -32.54 -8.59
CA ILE A 294 -6.40 -32.74 -8.16
C ILE A 294 -5.75 -33.86 -8.99
N ASN A 295 -6.50 -34.91 -9.33
CA ASN A 295 -5.98 -35.96 -10.21
C ASN A 295 -5.68 -35.44 -11.62
N GLN A 296 -6.44 -34.46 -12.09
CA GLN A 296 -6.19 -33.79 -13.37
C GLN A 296 -4.91 -32.96 -13.31
N ILE A 297 -4.69 -32.21 -12.22
CA ILE A 297 -3.45 -31.44 -12.02
C ILE A 297 -2.24 -32.38 -11.99
N ILE A 298 -2.29 -33.42 -11.15
CA ILE A 298 -1.18 -34.38 -10.99
C ILE A 298 -0.86 -35.11 -12.30
N SER A 299 -1.87 -35.40 -13.14
CA SER A 299 -1.68 -36.17 -14.37
C SER A 299 -1.39 -35.34 -15.62
N GLN A 300 -1.84 -34.08 -15.67
CA GLN A 300 -1.80 -33.25 -16.89
C GLN A 300 -0.85 -32.04 -16.79
N TRP A 301 -0.50 -31.60 -15.58
CA TRP A 301 0.33 -30.40 -15.39
C TRP A 301 1.79 -30.79 -15.17
N ALA A 302 2.69 -29.87 -15.50
CA ALA A 302 4.12 -30.05 -15.26
C ALA A 302 4.41 -29.92 -13.75
N PHE A 303 5.05 -30.94 -13.19
CA PHE A 303 5.54 -30.91 -11.81
C PHE A 303 6.77 -29.99 -11.71
N ILE A 304 6.78 -29.11 -10.72
CA ILE A 304 7.84 -28.10 -10.51
C ILE A 304 8.68 -28.41 -9.27
N SER A 305 8.04 -28.59 -8.12
CA SER A 305 8.77 -28.83 -6.87
C SER A 305 7.93 -29.57 -5.84
N GLU A 306 8.64 -30.24 -4.92
CA GLU A 306 8.07 -30.85 -3.72
C GLU A 306 8.87 -30.36 -2.50
N LYS A 307 8.17 -29.98 -1.43
CA LYS A 307 8.79 -29.52 -0.19
C LYS A 307 8.05 -30.05 1.03
N LYS A 308 8.80 -30.66 1.95
CA LYS A 308 8.26 -30.99 3.28
C LYS A 308 8.09 -29.70 4.08
N VAL A 309 6.91 -29.52 4.63
CA VAL A 309 6.54 -28.33 5.40
C VAL A 309 6.00 -28.75 6.76
N THR A 310 6.32 -27.95 7.77
CA THR A 310 5.85 -28.18 9.14
C THR A 310 5.05 -26.95 9.56
N PRO A 311 3.80 -27.13 10.04
CA PRO A 311 3.03 -26.03 10.60
C PRO A 311 3.79 -25.37 11.75
N ASP A 312 3.69 -24.05 11.87
CA ASP A 312 4.15 -23.34 13.05
C ASP A 312 3.25 -23.59 14.27
N LYS A 313 3.58 -22.96 15.40
CA LYS A 313 2.83 -23.06 16.66
C LYS A 313 1.35 -22.65 16.54
N ASP A 314 1.01 -21.84 15.53
CA ASP A 314 -0.34 -21.34 15.26
C ASP A 314 -1.00 -22.16 14.12
N GLY A 315 -0.39 -23.28 13.71
CA GLY A 315 -0.88 -24.17 12.66
C GLY A 315 -0.65 -23.64 11.25
N ARG A 316 0.19 -22.62 11.04
CA ARG A 316 0.42 -22.01 9.73
C ARG A 316 1.52 -22.72 8.97
N ILE A 317 1.23 -23.04 7.72
CA ILE A 317 2.13 -23.64 6.74
C ILE A 317 2.48 -22.54 5.75
N TYR A 318 3.76 -22.13 5.74
CA TYR A 318 4.27 -21.11 4.84
C TYR A 318 4.68 -21.75 3.52
N TYR A 319 4.12 -21.24 2.43
CA TYR A 319 4.48 -21.64 1.08
C TYR A 319 5.24 -20.52 0.39
N SER A 320 6.16 -20.91 -0.49
CA SER A 320 6.83 -19.99 -1.40
C SER A 320 7.31 -20.78 -2.59
N TYR A 321 6.97 -20.30 -3.79
CA TYR A 321 7.36 -20.92 -5.04
C TYR A 321 7.79 -19.86 -6.05
N GLU A 322 8.62 -20.31 -6.98
CA GLU A 322 9.03 -19.56 -8.16
C GLU A 322 8.97 -20.52 -9.35
N THR A 323 8.23 -20.15 -10.38
CA THR A 323 8.07 -20.93 -11.62
C THR A 323 8.20 -20.01 -12.83
N LYS A 324 8.22 -20.58 -14.04
CA LYS A 324 8.26 -19.78 -15.27
C LYS A 324 6.99 -18.94 -15.48
N ASN A 325 5.89 -19.33 -14.84
CA ASN A 325 4.59 -18.67 -14.93
C ASN A 325 4.37 -17.65 -13.79
N GLY A 326 5.35 -17.48 -12.88
CA GLY A 326 5.29 -16.50 -11.80
C GLY A 326 5.84 -17.03 -10.47
N SER A 327 5.82 -16.18 -9.46
CA SER A 327 6.19 -16.53 -8.09
C SER A 327 5.07 -16.16 -7.13
N GLY A 328 5.11 -16.74 -5.93
CA GLY A 328 4.16 -16.40 -4.88
C GLY A 328 4.61 -16.94 -3.54
N ASP A 329 4.25 -16.23 -2.48
CA ASP A 329 4.48 -16.63 -1.10
C ASP A 329 3.26 -16.29 -0.22
N GLY A 330 3.14 -16.99 0.89
CA GLY A 330 2.03 -16.79 1.82
C GLY A 330 1.99 -17.87 2.89
N TYR A 331 0.84 -17.98 3.56
CA TYR A 331 0.59 -19.08 4.48
C TYR A 331 -0.85 -19.59 4.35
N ILE A 332 -1.02 -20.86 4.69
CA ILE A 332 -2.32 -21.51 4.87
C ILE A 332 -2.31 -22.28 6.18
N THR A 333 -3.43 -22.36 6.88
CA THR A 333 -3.49 -23.12 8.13
C THR A 333 -3.76 -24.60 7.88
N GLU A 334 -3.18 -25.46 8.71
CA GLU A 334 -3.33 -26.91 8.61
C GLU A 334 -4.79 -27.36 8.64
N ASP A 335 -5.62 -26.71 9.46
CA ASP A 335 -7.06 -26.97 9.59
C ASP A 335 -7.87 -26.57 8.34
N ALA A 336 -7.37 -25.63 7.55
CA ALA A 336 -7.95 -25.26 6.26
C ALA A 336 -7.63 -26.29 5.16
N LEU A 337 -6.51 -27.01 5.28
CA LEU A 337 -6.11 -28.04 4.31
C LEU A 337 -6.67 -29.42 4.66
N PHE A 338 -6.61 -29.80 5.93
CA PHE A 338 -6.87 -31.17 6.35
C PHE A 338 -7.94 -31.21 7.43
N LYS A 339 -8.95 -32.05 7.21
CA LYS A 339 -9.85 -32.45 8.29
C LYS A 339 -9.08 -33.24 9.35
N LYS A 340 -9.61 -33.28 10.57
CA LYS A 340 -9.06 -34.09 11.66
C LYS A 340 -8.86 -35.54 11.18
N ASP A 341 -7.66 -36.07 11.37
CA ASP A 341 -7.21 -37.42 10.96
C ASP A 341 -7.15 -37.69 9.44
N GLN A 342 -7.23 -36.66 8.60
CA GLN A 342 -7.09 -36.82 7.15
C GLN A 342 -5.63 -37.10 6.75
N THR A 343 -5.42 -38.16 5.97
CA THR A 343 -4.16 -38.48 5.29
C THR A 343 -4.35 -38.47 3.76
N GLY A 344 -3.26 -38.26 3.01
CA GLY A 344 -3.25 -38.10 1.56
C GLY A 344 -3.43 -36.64 1.13
N TYR A 345 -3.73 -36.43 -0.15
CA TYR A 345 -3.90 -35.08 -0.71
C TYR A 345 -5.06 -34.33 -0.05
N SER A 346 -4.81 -33.06 0.27
CA SER A 346 -5.81 -32.09 0.69
C SER A 346 -6.80 -31.85 -0.46
N LYS A 347 -8.11 -31.80 -0.16
CA LYS A 347 -9.12 -31.37 -1.13
C LYS A 347 -9.08 -29.87 -1.41
N ASN A 348 -8.36 -29.12 -0.57
CA ASN A 348 -8.16 -27.68 -0.66
C ASN A 348 -6.73 -27.41 -1.12
N PHE A 349 -6.60 -26.60 -2.15
CA PHE A 349 -5.32 -26.24 -2.72
C PHE A 349 -5.42 -24.83 -3.27
N TRP A 350 -4.27 -24.19 -3.45
CA TRP A 350 -4.20 -22.86 -4.03
C TRP A 350 -3.96 -22.97 -5.54
N MET A 351 -4.56 -22.09 -6.32
CA MET A 351 -4.39 -22.04 -7.76
C MET A 351 -4.51 -20.60 -8.27
N GLN A 352 -3.62 -20.21 -9.17
CA GLN A 352 -3.65 -18.94 -9.90
C GLN A 352 -3.67 -19.22 -11.40
N GLU A 353 -4.35 -18.34 -12.13
CA GLU A 353 -4.38 -18.32 -13.59
C GLU A 353 -4.13 -16.89 -14.05
N ASP A 354 -3.17 -16.73 -14.96
CA ASP A 354 -2.83 -15.46 -15.57
C ASP A 354 -2.55 -15.64 -17.07
N ASN A 355 -2.06 -14.57 -17.72
CA ASN A 355 -1.72 -14.61 -19.15
C ASN A 355 -0.50 -15.52 -19.47
N HIS A 356 0.23 -16.02 -18.47
CA HIS A 356 1.40 -16.88 -18.61
C HIS A 356 1.06 -18.36 -18.41
N GLY A 357 -0.02 -18.68 -17.70
CA GLY A 357 -0.55 -20.04 -17.56
C GLY A 357 -1.26 -20.22 -16.24
N LYS A 358 -1.37 -21.46 -15.78
CA LYS A 358 -1.90 -21.80 -14.46
C LYS A 358 -0.80 -22.34 -13.56
N ILE A 359 -0.87 -22.01 -12.28
CA ILE A 359 -0.01 -22.56 -11.21
C ILE A 359 -0.93 -23.12 -10.12
N ALA A 360 -0.59 -24.29 -9.59
CA ALA A 360 -1.30 -24.92 -8.48
C ALA A 360 -0.32 -25.37 -7.39
N VAL A 361 -0.69 -25.12 -6.14
CA VAL A 361 0.05 -25.55 -4.94
C VAL A 361 -0.82 -26.53 -4.16
N LEU A 362 -0.48 -27.81 -4.27
CA LEU A 362 -1.15 -28.94 -3.61
C LEU A 362 -0.45 -29.30 -2.30
N TYR A 363 -1.19 -29.93 -1.39
CA TYR A 363 -0.65 -30.43 -0.13
C TYR A 363 -1.07 -31.88 0.11
N SER A 364 -0.19 -32.69 0.69
CA SER A 364 -0.49 -34.05 1.15
C SER A 364 -0.01 -34.24 2.58
N LYS A 365 -0.73 -35.04 3.38
CA LYS A 365 -0.35 -35.40 4.75
C LYS A 365 -0.14 -36.90 4.86
N ASP A 366 1.02 -37.33 5.34
CA ASP A 366 1.29 -38.76 5.56
C ASP A 366 0.68 -39.29 6.87
N LYS A 367 0.82 -40.60 7.12
CA LYS A 367 0.30 -41.25 8.34
C LYS A 367 0.97 -40.79 9.64
N ASN A 368 2.14 -40.15 9.53
CA ASN A 368 2.89 -39.61 10.67
C ASN A 368 2.58 -38.12 10.90
N GLY A 369 1.69 -37.53 10.11
CA GLY A 369 1.33 -36.12 10.19
C GLY A 369 2.31 -35.19 9.45
N GLN A 370 3.30 -35.71 8.73
CA GLN A 370 4.19 -34.88 7.91
C GLN A 370 3.42 -34.35 6.70
N ILE A 371 3.48 -33.04 6.50
CA ILE A 371 2.86 -32.37 5.36
C ILE A 371 3.91 -32.13 4.29
N THR A 372 3.52 -32.35 3.04
CA THR A 372 4.31 -32.09 1.85
C THR A 372 3.52 -31.18 0.91
N GLU A 373 4.16 -30.10 0.47
CA GLU A 373 3.70 -29.17 -0.55
C GLU A 373 4.22 -29.61 -1.93
N PHE A 374 3.39 -29.49 -2.96
CA PHE A 374 3.74 -29.78 -4.35
C PHE A 374 3.30 -28.63 -5.25
N VAL A 375 4.19 -28.17 -6.12
CA VAL A 375 3.90 -27.09 -7.09
C VAL A 375 3.81 -27.68 -8.49
N TYR A 376 2.76 -27.30 -9.20
CA TYR A 376 2.50 -27.69 -10.58
C TYR A 376 2.17 -26.47 -11.44
N GLU A 377 2.48 -26.53 -12.72
CA GLU A 377 2.10 -25.49 -13.68
C GLU A 377 1.67 -26.07 -15.03
N THR A 378 0.86 -25.33 -15.79
CA THR A 378 0.56 -25.69 -17.18
C THR A 378 1.69 -25.25 -18.10
N ASN A 379 2.04 -26.10 -19.07
CA ASN A 379 2.81 -25.66 -20.24
C ASN A 379 1.87 -24.89 -21.18
N LYS A 380 2.33 -23.75 -21.71
CA LYS A 380 1.67 -23.07 -22.82
C LYS A 380 1.68 -23.94 -24.08
#